data_AF-A0A3M1BI92-F1
#
_entry.id   AF-A0A3M1BI92-F1
#
_cell.length_a   1.000
_cell.length_b   1.000
_cell.length_c   1.000
_cell.angle_alpha   90.00
_cell.angle_beta   90.00
_cell.angle_gamma   90.00
#
_symmetry.space_group_name_H-M   'P 1'
#
loop_
_entity.id
_entity.type
_entity.pdbx_description
1 polymer ?
#
loop_
_entity_poly.entity_id
_entity_poly.type
_entity_poly.pdbx_seq_one_letter_code
_entity_poly.pdbx_strand_id
1 'polypeptide(L)' 'HNVYNYTGLIPIIILDTYEHAYYVDQKNKRPPYIDAFLQNLNWEVINERFEKAMKAYEALRDFVK' A
#
# COMPACT_ATOMS: atom_id res chain seq x y z
N HIS A 1 -1.65 -13.85 9.43
CA HIS A 1 -1.27 -12.48 9.02
C HIS A 1 -0.19 -12.60 7.96
N ASN A 2 -0.25 -11.82 6.87
CA ASN A 2 0.60 -11.95 5.68
C ASN A 2 0.39 -13.23 4.85
N VAL A 3 -0.86 -13.68 4.76
CA VAL A 3 -1.31 -14.71 3.82
C VAL A 3 -1.93 -14.02 2.59
N TYR A 4 -1.89 -14.69 1.42
CA TYR A 4 -2.40 -14.17 0.13
C TYR A 4 -1.56 -13.05 -0.51
N ASN A 5 -0.25 -13.02 -0.28
CA ASN A 5 0.63 -12.12 -1.02
C ASN A 5 0.79 -12.62 -2.47
N TYR A 6 0.59 -11.74 -3.44
CA TYR A 6 0.77 -12.06 -4.85
C TYR A 6 2.24 -11.93 -5.24
N THR A 7 2.81 -12.99 -5.83
CA THR A 7 4.17 -12.94 -6.40
C THR A 7 4.21 -11.95 -7.56
N GLY A 8 5.21 -11.07 -7.57
CA GLY A 8 5.39 -10.06 -8.62
C GLY A 8 4.49 -8.82 -8.48
N LEU A 9 3.67 -8.72 -7.43
CA LEU A 9 2.89 -7.51 -7.14
C LEU A 9 3.82 -6.35 -6.78
N ILE A 10 3.62 -5.19 -7.42
CA ILE A 10 4.33 -3.95 -7.11
C ILE A 10 3.41 -3.09 -6.23
N PRO A 11 3.68 -2.97 -4.92
CA PRO A 11 2.81 -2.22 -4.02
C PRO A 11 2.93 -0.70 -4.23
N ILE A 12 1.79 -0.04 -4.35
CA ILE A 12 1.73 1.43 -4.48
C ILE A 12 1.36 2.07 -3.14
N ILE A 13 0.29 1.56 -2.50
CA ILE A 13 -0.19 1.96 -1.17
C ILE A 13 -0.22 0.70 -0.28
N ILE A 14 0.25 0.85 0.96
CA ILE A 14 0.20 -0.19 1.99
C ILE A 14 -0.35 0.45 3.27
N LEU A 15 -1.30 -0.21 3.90
CA LEU A 15 -1.86 0.16 5.19
C LEU A 15 -1.51 -0.92 6.23
N ASP A 16 -0.79 -0.54 7.28
CA ASP A 16 -0.56 -1.43 8.41
C ASP A 16 -1.84 -1.51 9.27
N THR A 17 -2.32 -2.72 9.55
CA THR A 17 -3.53 -2.97 10.34
C THR A 17 -3.25 -3.73 11.63
N TYR A 18 -1.99 -3.95 11.97
CA TYR A 18 -1.63 -4.46 13.28
C TYR A 18 -2.01 -3.43 14.35
N GLU A 19 -2.47 -3.92 15.50
CA GLU A 19 -2.97 -3.05 16.56
C GLU A 19 -1.91 -2.02 16.97
N HIS A 20 -0.63 -2.39 17.01
CA HIS A 20 0.45 -1.47 17.37
C HIS A 20 0.56 -0.24 16.46
N ALA A 21 0.02 -0.27 15.24
CA ALA A 21 0.05 0.87 14.32
C ALA A 21 -0.94 1.97 14.72
N TYR A 22 -1.98 1.65 15.50
CA TYR A 22 -3.06 2.61 15.80
C TYR A 22 -3.59 2.57 17.25
N TYR A 23 -3.19 1.60 18.07
CA TYR A 23 -3.79 1.40 19.39
C TYR A 23 -3.50 2.54 20.37
N VAL A 24 -2.37 3.25 20.22
CA VAL A 24 -2.03 4.38 21.07
C VAL A 24 -3.10 5.47 20.94
N ASP A 25 -3.43 5.85 19.70
CA ASP A 25 -4.33 6.97 19.39
C ASP A 25 -5.81 6.57 19.35
N GLN A 26 -6.12 5.41 18.75
CA GLN A 26 -7.49 5.01 18.45
C GLN A 26 -7.98 3.80 19.26
N LYS A 27 -7.13 3.22 20.12
CA LYS A 27 -7.43 2.01 20.91
C LYS A 27 -7.96 0.89 20.00
N ASN A 28 -9.11 0.33 20.33
CA ASN A 28 -9.77 -0.72 19.54
C ASN A 28 -10.48 -0.21 18.27
N LYS A 29 -10.57 1.11 18.06
CA LYS A 29 -11.31 1.70 16.94
C LYS A 29 -10.41 1.82 15.71
N ARG A 30 -10.41 0.81 14.85
CA ARG A 30 -9.70 0.86 13.56
C ARG A 30 -10.28 1.85 12.54
N PRO A 31 -11.62 2.02 12.38
CA PRO A 31 -12.17 2.92 11.36
C PRO A 31 -11.58 4.35 11.34
N PRO A 32 -11.51 5.08 12.48
CA PRO A 32 -10.93 6.43 12.47
C PRO A 32 -9.43 6.46 12.12
N TYR A 33 -8.69 5.38 12.38
CA TYR A 33 -7.30 5.27 11.93
C TYR A 33 -7.20 5.16 10.40
N ILE A 34 -8.11 4.41 9.77
CA ILE A 34 -8.16 4.31 8.30
C ILE A 34 -8.49 5.68 7.68
N ASP A 35 -9.45 6.41 8.26
CA ASP A 35 -9.80 7.74 7.79
C ASP A 35 -8.61 8.71 7.89
N ALA A 36 -7.92 8.71 9.04
CA ALA A 36 -6.72 9.52 9.24
C ALA A 36 -5.59 9.13 8.27
N PHE A 37 -5.39 7.83 8.02
CA PHE A 37 -4.42 7.35 7.04
C PHE A 37 -4.72 7.89 5.64
N LEU A 38 -5.97 7.81 5.17
CA LEU A 38 -6.36 8.28 3.84
C LEU A 38 -6.20 9.79 3.69
N GLN A 39 -6.44 10.57 4.76
CA GLN A 39 -6.24 12.02 4.76
C GLN A 39 -4.76 12.44 4.70
N ASN A 40 -3.84 11.56 5.10
CA ASN A 40 -2.40 11.86 5.20
C ASN A 40 -1.57 11.15 4.12
N LEU A 41 -2.20 10.65 3.06
CA LEU A 41 -1.48 10.07 1.92
C LEU A 41 -0.61 11.12 1.23
N ASN A 42 0.68 10.83 1.09
CA ASN A 42 1.59 11.62 0.27
C ASN A 42 1.42 11.24 -1.20
N TRP A 43 0.63 12.02 -1.93
CA TRP A 43 0.32 11.79 -3.34
C TRP A 43 1.52 11.92 -4.28
N GLU A 44 2.49 12.77 -3.96
CA GLU A 44 3.71 12.91 -4.77
C GLU A 44 4.49 11.59 -4.79
N VAL A 45 4.69 10.98 -3.61
CA VAL A 45 5.36 9.69 -3.47
C VAL A 45 4.55 8.56 -4.12
N ILE A 46 3.23 8.57 -3.97
CA ILE A 46 2.34 7.57 -4.58
C ILE A 46 2.43 7.62 -6.10
N ASN A 47 2.39 8.82 -6.69
CA ASN A 47 2.50 9.01 -8.13
C ASN A 47 3.88 8.58 -8.64
N GLU A 48 4.97 8.94 -7.94
CA GLU A 48 6.32 8.49 -8.30
C GLU A 48 6.44 6.95 -8.31
N ARG A 49 5.86 6.28 -7.30
CA ARG A 49 5.82 4.80 -7.25
C ARG A 49 5.02 4.22 -8.40
N PHE A 50 3.87 4.81 -8.73
CA PHE A 50 3.03 4.37 -9.83
C PHE A 50 3.75 4.50 -11.18
N GLU A 51 4.42 5.63 -11.45
CA GLU A 51 5.21 5.82 -12.67
C GLU A 51 6.33 4.78 -12.81
N LYS A 52 7.04 4.48 -11.71
CA LYS A 52 8.07 3.42 -11.70
C LYS A 52 7.46 2.04 -11.96
N ALA A 53 6.31 1.75 -11.36
CA ALA A 53 5.61 0.49 -11.56
C ALA A 53 5.16 0.30 -13.01
N MET A 54 4.64 1.35 -13.66
CA MET A 54 4.24 1.30 -15.07
C MET A 54 5.43 1.08 -16.00
N LYS A 55 6.56 1.74 -15.76
CA LYS A 55 7.80 1.50 -16.52
C LYS A 55 8.28 0.04 -16.38
N ALA A 56 8.23 -0.50 -15.15
CA ALA A 56 8.58 -1.89 -14.90
C ALA A 56 7.60 -2.86 -15.60
N TYR A 57 6.31 -2.56 -15.57
CA TYR A 57 5.28 -3.34 -16.26
C TYR A 57 5.54 -3.40 -17.78
N GLU A 58 5.82 -2.27 -18.43
CA GLU A 58 6.12 -2.26 -19.88
C GLU A 58 7.31 -3.16 -20.25
N ALA A 59 8.33 -3.23 -19.39
CA ALA A 59 9.47 -4.12 -19.58
C ALA A 59 9.13 -5.60 -19.33
N LEU A 60 8.16 -5.87 -18.44
CA LEU A 60 7.78 -7.22 -18.00
C LEU A 60 6.52 -7.76 -18.68
N ARG A 61 5.83 -6.97 -19.52
CA ARG A 61 4.51 -7.34 -20.08
C ARG A 61 4.51 -8.63 -20.90
N ASP A 62 5.68 -9.01 -21.42
CA ASP A 62 5.89 -10.21 -22.23
C ASP A 62 6.60 -11.34 -21.46
N PHE A 63 6.68 -11.24 -20.13
CA PHE A 63 7.43 -12.17 -19.27
C PHE A 63 6.86 -13.59 -19.27
N VAL A 64 5.55 -13.75 -19.46
CA VAL A 64 4.91 -15.04 -19.68
C VAL A 64 4.31 -15.03 -21.09
N LYS A 65 5.11 -15.48 -22.05
CA LYS A 65 4.71 -15.84 -23.41
C LYS A 65 5.10 -17.28 -23.66
#